data_AF-A0AAD4QJ75-F1
#
_entry.id   AF-A0AAD4QJ75-F1
#
_cell.length_a   1.000
_cell.length_b   1.000
_cell.length_c   1.000
_cell.angle_alpha   90.00
_cell.angle_beta   90.00
_cell.angle_gamma   90.00
#
_symmetry.space_group_name_H-M   'P 1'
#
loop_
_entity.id
_entity.type
_entity.pdbx_description
1 polymer ?
#
loop_
_entity_poly.entity_id
_entity_poly.type
_entity_poly.pdbx_seq_one_letter_code
_entity_poly.pdbx_strand_id
1 'polypeptide(L)'
;MKCVQVLYLHRAFRTSGPGDPGQGDMHLDTTRSLGTAPSPSLDPFALNDHILLVHEPWFGQIGVSQSNTLPDGSDTFGAPAHPGWTFFYPSLLAQTHAKTLIYVRRFLPSHPDTLFPAQFETRHDICAHLCILVGDLQISAQTLRIVSFYNDVCNPSALHMLLALTLDDMPTVLVLRPTQSGDFNLHHPDWALPGSSTPTSSQASAFLDWASDQGLDLVSTPGLVTCHATNHAGNVLDLIWASQTLRLGGSLSPVLIDWLAGLGSDHAGLQFSWQHSLLSLAPAPAIKSYVTKASDDTITTWRDHLELSLPAVPVLDSADTVDLFATQLQDVILTISNIHLAVTSSPRAKRARWWNPACSQAVTALHCSRRDPATKAAAASSLCREIRAAKFAWTNDTIATQDVWDEVFVAQFFGSESTPVLTTFNDNPPQFPTRDWVPFTSDEIAALLCRTSSKSAPGFSKLNWHLLKWAWPVIHDHVTALFNGSVALGHVPPTWKHALTVVLTQDVSGDASGI
;
A
#
# COMPACT_ATOMS: atom_id res chain seq x y z
N MET A 1 -7.36 12.29 -1.44
CA MET A 1 -6.61 11.72 -2.57
C MET A 1 -6.55 10.20 -2.37
N LYS A 2 -6.87 9.38 -3.37
CA LYS A 2 -6.98 7.91 -3.22
C LYS A 2 -5.78 7.13 -3.78
N CYS A 3 -4.97 7.77 -4.62
CA CYS A 3 -3.89 7.11 -5.33
C CYS A 3 -2.77 8.11 -5.62
N VAL A 4 -1.51 7.65 -5.54
CA VAL A 4 -0.30 8.41 -5.88
C VAL A 4 0.21 7.90 -7.22
N GLN A 5 0.20 8.77 -8.22
CA GLN A 5 0.82 8.50 -9.52
C GLN A 5 2.33 8.74 -9.44
N VAL A 6 3.09 7.75 -9.91
CA VAL A 6 4.54 7.74 -9.98
C VAL A 6 4.96 7.59 -11.43
N LEU A 7 5.81 8.50 -11.90
CA LEU A 7 6.41 8.44 -13.22
C LEU A 7 7.92 8.27 -13.08
N TYR A 8 8.45 7.21 -13.68
CA TYR A 8 9.87 7.00 -13.83
C TYR A 8 10.35 7.50 -15.19
N LEU A 9 11.47 8.22 -15.20
CA LEU A 9 12.12 8.81 -16.36
C LEU A 9 13.62 8.50 -16.39
N HIS A 10 14.16 8.37 -17.60
CA HIS A 10 15.60 8.32 -17.81
C HIS A 10 16.09 9.53 -18.62
N ARG A 11 17.08 10.24 -18.06
CA ARG A 11 17.64 11.50 -18.56
C ARG A 11 16.58 12.58 -18.78
N ALA A 12 16.42 13.43 -17.77
CA ALA A 12 15.55 14.59 -17.86
C ALA A 12 16.31 15.88 -17.47
N PHE A 13 15.89 17.00 -18.10
CA PHE A 13 16.21 18.41 -17.78
C PHE A 13 17.57 18.99 -18.20
N ARG A 14 17.60 20.28 -18.57
CA ARG A 14 18.77 21.18 -18.59
C ARG A 14 18.30 22.61 -18.31
N THR A 15 19.10 23.41 -17.59
CA THR A 15 18.89 24.86 -17.48
C THR A 15 19.62 25.59 -18.62
N SER A 16 19.04 26.66 -19.16
CA SER A 16 19.76 27.55 -20.07
C SER A 16 20.98 28.14 -19.36
N GLY A 17 22.13 28.17 -20.04
CA GLY A 17 23.43 28.52 -19.44
C GLY A 17 23.52 29.98 -18.99
N PRO A 18 24.57 30.34 -18.22
CA PRO A 18 24.71 31.70 -17.68
C PRO A 18 25.02 32.67 -18.83
N GLY A 19 24.00 33.43 -19.25
CA GLY A 19 24.14 34.42 -20.32
C GLY A 19 22.86 35.09 -20.81
N ASP A 20 21.68 34.55 -20.49
CA ASP A 20 20.40 35.11 -20.95
C ASP A 20 19.58 35.68 -19.78
N PRO A 21 19.52 37.02 -19.60
CA PRO A 21 18.81 37.64 -18.49
C PRO A 21 17.33 37.80 -18.86
N GLY A 22 16.56 36.72 -18.71
CA GLY A 22 15.10 36.75 -18.84
C GLY A 22 14.48 35.35 -18.85
N GLN A 23 13.79 34.99 -17.76
CA GLN A 23 13.06 33.73 -17.55
C GLN A 23 13.90 32.44 -17.67
N GLY A 24 14.11 31.78 -16.51
CA GLY A 24 14.72 30.45 -16.43
C GLY A 24 13.78 29.36 -16.92
N ASP A 25 13.54 29.33 -18.23
CA ASP A 25 12.78 28.24 -18.86
C ASP A 25 13.66 26.98 -18.88
N MET A 26 13.23 25.94 -18.17
CA MET A 26 13.87 24.64 -18.21
C MET A 26 13.67 24.02 -19.60
N HIS A 27 14.76 23.65 -20.25
CA HIS A 27 14.73 23.06 -21.59
C HIS A 27 15.23 21.61 -21.54
N LEU A 28 14.64 20.75 -22.36
CA LEU A 28 15.03 19.35 -22.47
C LEU A 28 16.28 19.20 -23.36
N ASP A 29 17.23 18.33 -23.00
CA ASP A 29 18.40 18.05 -23.85
C ASP A 29 18.04 17.00 -24.92
N THR A 30 17.79 17.46 -26.15
CA THR A 30 17.63 16.59 -27.34
C THR A 30 18.94 16.38 -28.11
N THR A 31 20.09 16.89 -27.64
CA THR A 31 21.26 17.12 -28.51
C THR A 31 22.28 15.99 -28.61
N ARG A 32 21.94 14.76 -28.20
CA ARG A 32 22.72 13.56 -28.59
C ARG A 32 21.99 12.53 -29.44
N SER A 33 20.69 12.68 -29.69
CA SER A 33 19.95 11.85 -30.64
C SER A 33 19.51 12.67 -31.85
N LEU A 34 20.15 12.35 -32.98
CA LEU A 34 19.68 12.45 -34.37
C LEU A 34 18.84 13.68 -34.77
N GLY A 35 19.38 14.46 -35.72
CA GLY A 35 18.76 15.59 -36.42
C GLY A 35 17.36 15.37 -37.00
N THR A 36 16.35 15.26 -36.14
CA THR A 36 14.92 15.35 -36.44
C THR A 36 14.34 16.55 -35.72
N ALA A 37 13.37 17.20 -36.37
CA ALA A 37 12.77 18.49 -36.01
C ALA A 37 12.43 18.64 -34.51
N PRO A 38 12.45 19.87 -33.95
CA PRO A 38 12.12 20.10 -32.55
C PRO A 38 10.70 19.62 -32.24
N SER A 39 10.60 18.53 -31.48
CA SER A 39 9.35 18.13 -30.83
C SER A 39 8.93 19.22 -29.84
N PRO A 40 7.63 19.51 -29.67
CA PRO A 40 7.18 20.49 -28.70
C PRO A 40 7.72 20.12 -27.32
N SER A 41 8.38 21.08 -26.67
CA SER A 41 8.98 20.95 -25.35
C SER A 41 7.89 20.63 -24.32
N LEU A 42 7.73 19.34 -24.00
CA LEU A 42 6.84 18.90 -22.92
C LEU A 42 7.55 19.09 -21.59
N ASP A 43 6.96 19.89 -20.70
CA ASP A 43 7.43 20.06 -19.33
C ASP A 43 6.95 18.86 -18.48
N PRO A 44 7.84 18.00 -17.96
CA PRO A 44 7.44 16.89 -17.11
C PRO A 44 6.81 17.32 -15.79
N PHE A 45 7.05 18.56 -15.32
CA PHE A 45 6.40 19.09 -14.12
C PHE A 45 4.95 19.53 -14.38
N ALA A 46 4.56 19.66 -15.66
CA ALA A 46 3.19 19.91 -16.08
C ALA A 46 2.36 18.61 -16.20
N LEU A 47 2.97 17.44 -16.05
CA LEU A 47 2.25 16.18 -15.95
C LEU A 47 1.51 16.08 -14.60
N ASN A 48 0.42 15.30 -14.59
CA ASN A 48 -0.44 15.13 -13.42
C ASN A 48 0.16 14.18 -12.35
N ASP A 49 1.40 13.71 -12.55
CA ASP A 49 2.09 12.83 -11.62
C ASP A 49 2.44 13.53 -10.30
N HIS A 50 2.57 12.73 -9.24
CA HIS A 50 2.84 13.22 -7.89
C HIS A 50 4.29 12.99 -7.48
N ILE A 51 4.93 11.97 -8.07
CA ILE A 51 6.31 11.58 -7.81
C ILE A 51 6.99 11.35 -9.16
N LEU A 52 8.18 11.94 -9.32
CA LEU A 52 9.05 11.65 -10.46
C LEU A 52 10.31 10.95 -9.96
N LEU A 53 10.61 9.78 -10.52
CA LEU A 53 11.85 9.05 -10.28
C LEU A 53 12.75 9.25 -11.50
N VAL A 54 13.94 9.80 -11.32
CA VAL A 54 14.81 10.14 -12.46
C VAL A 54 16.17 9.47 -12.33
N HIS A 55 16.51 8.64 -13.32
CA HIS A 55 17.85 8.09 -13.49
C HIS A 55 18.68 8.91 -14.48
N GLU A 56 19.97 9.03 -14.19
CA GLU A 56 20.91 9.93 -14.89
C GLU A 56 20.39 11.36 -15.04
N PRO A 57 20.07 12.04 -13.94
CA PRO A 57 19.65 13.42 -14.03
C PRO A 57 20.77 14.34 -14.47
N TRP A 58 20.38 15.45 -15.07
CA TRP A 58 21.26 16.60 -15.14
C TRP A 58 21.58 17.10 -13.72
N PHE A 59 22.86 17.35 -13.49
CA PHE A 59 23.37 17.88 -12.23
C PHE A 59 24.52 18.82 -12.57
N GLY A 60 24.41 20.07 -12.16
CA GLY A 60 25.35 21.10 -12.55
C GLY A 60 25.31 22.27 -11.58
N GLN A 61 26.00 23.35 -11.93
CA GLN A 61 25.98 24.58 -11.15
C GLN A 61 24.58 25.22 -11.25
N ILE A 62 23.92 25.35 -10.10
CA ILE A 62 22.56 25.90 -9.97
C ILE A 62 22.56 27.30 -9.33
N GLY A 63 23.71 27.79 -8.87
CA GLY A 63 23.85 29.13 -8.31
C GLY A 63 25.22 29.36 -7.68
N VAL A 64 25.36 30.51 -7.03
CA VAL A 64 26.55 30.89 -6.26
C VAL A 64 26.07 31.29 -4.86
N SER A 65 26.51 30.56 -3.84
CA SER A 65 26.21 30.85 -2.43
C SER A 65 27.27 31.80 -1.88
N GLN A 66 26.86 33.02 -1.51
CA GLN A 66 27.73 34.00 -0.86
C GLN A 66 27.54 33.94 0.65
N SER A 67 28.64 34.01 1.40
CA SER A 67 28.60 34.10 2.85
C SER A 67 29.56 35.19 3.32
N ASN A 68 29.41 35.65 4.57
CA ASN A 68 30.30 36.65 5.16
C ASN A 68 31.78 36.21 5.19
N THR A 69 32.06 34.91 5.07
CA THR A 69 33.41 34.33 5.02
C THR A 69 33.91 34.05 3.60
N LEU A 70 33.03 34.08 2.59
CA LEU A 70 33.34 33.90 1.17
C LEU A 70 32.58 34.96 0.33
N PRO A 71 33.11 36.19 0.24
CA PRO A 71 32.46 37.31 -0.46
C PRO A 71 32.33 37.06 -1.96
N ASP A 72 33.28 36.34 -2.55
CA ASP A 72 33.31 35.99 -3.98
C ASP A 72 32.30 34.88 -4.33
N GLY A 73 31.72 34.25 -3.30
CA GLY A 73 30.75 33.17 -3.41
C GLY A 73 31.36 31.81 -3.78
N SER A 74 30.63 30.73 -3.46
CA SER A 74 30.97 29.36 -3.85
C SER A 74 29.89 28.78 -4.75
N ASP A 75 30.29 28.16 -5.85
CA ASP A 75 29.37 27.46 -6.75
C ASP A 75 28.56 26.42 -6.00
N THR A 76 27.24 26.53 -6.13
CA THR A 76 26.28 25.56 -5.60
C THR A 76 25.91 24.61 -6.73
N PHE A 77 26.16 23.33 -6.53
CA PHE A 77 25.82 22.28 -7.50
C PHE A 77 24.57 21.53 -7.06
N GLY A 78 23.72 21.17 -8.01
CA GLY A 78 22.49 20.44 -7.74
C GLY A 78 21.69 20.07 -8.98
N ALA A 79 20.55 19.44 -8.74
CA ALA A 79 19.54 19.17 -9.75
C ALA A 79 18.63 20.40 -9.98
N PRO A 80 17.90 20.48 -11.10
CA PRO A 80 17.01 21.60 -11.38
C PRO A 80 15.94 21.77 -10.30
N ALA A 81 15.85 22.98 -9.75
CA ALA A 81 14.84 23.30 -8.74
C ALA A 81 13.53 23.74 -9.43
N HIS A 82 12.39 23.34 -8.88
CA HIS A 82 11.07 23.79 -9.33
C HIS A 82 10.21 24.19 -8.11
N PRO A 83 9.50 25.34 -8.15
CA PRO A 83 8.75 25.85 -6.99
C PRO A 83 7.65 24.91 -6.48
N GLY A 84 7.00 24.18 -7.39
CA GLY A 84 5.98 23.18 -7.07
C GLY A 84 6.49 21.79 -6.66
N TRP A 85 7.82 21.56 -6.59
CA TRP A 85 8.39 20.24 -6.31
C TRP A 85 9.50 20.31 -5.26
N THR A 86 9.68 19.23 -4.52
CA THR A 86 10.81 19.00 -3.61
C THR A 86 11.58 17.82 -4.14
N PHE A 87 12.91 17.90 -4.18
CA PHE A 87 13.74 16.82 -4.71
C PHE A 87 14.71 16.28 -3.69
N PHE A 88 15.02 15.00 -3.84
CA PHE A 88 15.86 14.22 -2.96
C PHE A 88 16.89 13.46 -3.80
N TYR A 89 18.15 13.46 -3.36
CA TYR A 89 19.24 12.75 -4.01
C TYR A 89 20.23 12.26 -2.93
N PRO A 90 20.97 11.17 -3.18
CA PRO A 90 21.96 10.65 -2.25
C PRO A 90 23.16 11.60 -2.16
N SER A 91 23.13 12.53 -1.21
CA SER A 91 24.17 13.55 -1.03
C SER A 91 25.24 13.05 -0.05
N LEU A 92 26.32 12.47 -0.56
CA LEU A 92 27.40 11.91 0.27
C LEU A 92 28.57 12.88 0.49
N LEU A 93 28.80 13.82 -0.45
CA LEU A 93 29.84 14.86 -0.39
C LEU A 93 29.37 16.10 -1.17
N ALA A 94 29.90 17.28 -0.86
CA ALA A 94 29.70 18.46 -1.70
C ALA A 94 30.31 18.18 -3.10
N GLN A 95 29.57 18.46 -4.17
CA GLN A 95 29.98 18.35 -5.59
C GLN A 95 30.00 16.95 -6.24
N THR A 96 29.45 15.88 -5.62
CA THR A 96 29.34 14.57 -6.29
C THR A 96 28.04 14.43 -7.10
N HIS A 97 28.16 13.94 -8.34
CA HIS A 97 27.01 13.73 -9.25
C HIS A 97 26.18 12.53 -8.80
N ALA A 98 24.96 12.77 -8.33
CA ALA A 98 24.00 11.70 -8.06
C ALA A 98 23.49 11.07 -9.37
N LYS A 99 23.41 9.74 -9.42
CA LYS A 99 22.91 8.99 -10.59
C LYS A 99 21.41 8.72 -10.55
N THR A 100 20.78 8.98 -9.41
CA THR A 100 19.34 8.88 -9.19
C THR A 100 18.86 10.05 -8.34
N LEU A 101 17.62 10.48 -8.58
CA LEU A 101 16.91 11.41 -7.72
C LEU A 101 15.40 11.11 -7.70
N ILE A 102 14.72 11.67 -6.70
CA ILE A 102 13.26 11.59 -6.56
C ILE A 102 12.71 13.01 -6.40
N TYR A 103 11.78 13.44 -7.27
CA TYR A 103 10.94 14.61 -7.05
C TYR A 103 9.62 14.18 -6.41
N VAL A 104 9.17 14.94 -5.41
CA VAL A 104 7.85 14.81 -4.77
C VAL A 104 7.15 16.16 -4.88
N ARG A 105 5.90 16.16 -5.36
CA ARG A 105 5.14 17.37 -5.58
C ARG A 105 4.81 18.06 -4.24
N ARG A 106 4.81 19.38 -4.21
CA ARG A 106 4.43 20.15 -3.00
C ARG A 106 2.94 20.39 -2.90
N PHE A 107 2.28 20.54 -4.06
CA PHE A 107 0.87 20.89 -4.16
C PHE A 107 0.14 19.93 -5.08
N LEU A 108 -1.13 19.67 -4.79
CA LEU A 108 -1.97 18.80 -5.61
C LEU A 108 -2.12 19.40 -7.03
N PRO A 109 -2.00 18.59 -8.10
CA PRO A 109 -2.15 19.07 -9.48
C PRO A 109 -3.49 19.79 -9.71
N SER A 110 -4.58 19.20 -9.21
CA SER A 110 -5.94 19.73 -9.38
C SER A 110 -6.25 20.93 -8.48
N HIS A 111 -5.47 21.15 -7.41
CA HIS A 111 -5.69 22.19 -6.41
C HIS A 111 -4.33 22.78 -5.98
N PRO A 112 -3.78 23.74 -6.73
CA PRO A 112 -2.41 24.24 -6.53
C PRO A 112 -2.18 24.97 -5.19
N ASP A 113 -3.24 25.38 -4.50
CA ASP A 113 -3.16 25.97 -3.15
C ASP A 113 -3.19 24.91 -2.03
N THR A 114 -3.46 23.65 -2.36
CA THR A 114 -3.57 22.55 -1.40
C THR A 114 -2.29 21.74 -1.40
N LEU A 115 -1.66 21.61 -0.22
CA LEU A 115 -0.46 20.79 -0.05
C LEU A 115 -0.73 19.32 -0.40
N PHE A 116 0.22 18.70 -1.10
CA PHE A 116 0.24 17.25 -1.29
C PHE A 116 0.50 16.61 0.09
N PRO A 117 -0.41 15.77 0.62
CA PRO A 117 -0.35 15.29 2.00
C PRO A 117 0.62 14.11 2.17
N ALA A 118 1.76 14.15 1.49
CA ALA A 118 2.80 13.16 1.58
C ALA A 118 4.07 13.74 2.21
N GLN A 119 4.69 12.98 3.09
CA GLN A 119 6.02 13.25 3.59
C GLN A 119 6.98 12.24 2.99
N PHE A 120 8.15 12.70 2.54
CA PHE A 120 9.18 11.82 2.00
C PHE A 120 10.44 11.97 2.82
N GLU A 121 10.93 10.84 3.34
CA GLU A 121 12.13 10.78 4.16
C GLU A 121 13.18 9.90 3.50
N THR A 122 14.36 10.45 3.24
CA THR A 122 15.49 9.70 2.69
C THR A 122 16.12 8.82 3.76
N ARG A 123 16.29 7.53 3.47
CA ARG A 123 16.83 6.51 4.38
C ARG A 123 18.31 6.25 4.13
N HIS A 124 19.13 7.28 4.40
CA HIS A 124 20.60 7.19 4.30
C HIS A 124 21.20 6.17 5.29
N ASP A 125 20.47 5.84 6.35
CA ASP A 125 20.81 4.81 7.32
C ASP A 125 20.72 3.38 6.74
N ILE A 126 19.87 3.17 5.73
CA ILE A 126 19.76 1.89 5.02
C ILE A 126 20.82 1.80 3.93
N CYS A 127 20.96 2.83 3.10
CA CYS A 127 21.94 2.85 2.03
C CYS A 127 22.44 4.27 1.74
N ALA A 128 23.77 4.40 1.68
CA ALA A 128 24.46 5.63 1.36
C ALA A 128 25.33 5.40 0.11
N HIS A 129 24.73 5.48 -1.08
CA HIS A 129 25.44 5.25 -2.35
C HIS A 129 24.94 6.20 -3.47
N LEU A 130 25.82 6.73 -4.31
CA LEU A 130 25.45 7.72 -5.35
C LEU A 130 24.47 7.18 -6.42
N CYS A 131 24.37 5.86 -6.52
CA CYS A 131 23.51 5.17 -7.49
C CYS A 131 22.29 4.48 -6.87
N ILE A 132 22.13 4.55 -5.54
CA ILE A 132 20.99 3.99 -4.81
C ILE A 132 20.39 5.09 -3.94
N LEU A 133 19.11 5.39 -4.14
CA LEU A 133 18.35 6.25 -3.25
C LEU A 133 17.22 5.43 -2.64
N VAL A 134 17.26 5.27 -1.31
CA VAL A 134 16.17 4.68 -0.53
C VAL A 134 15.43 5.83 0.15
N GLY A 135 14.11 5.84 0.06
CA GLY A 135 13.29 6.75 0.83
C GLY A 135 11.90 6.22 1.09
N ASP A 136 11.33 6.67 2.20
CA ASP A 136 10.03 6.26 2.68
C ASP A 136 9.03 7.39 2.40
N LEU A 137 8.05 7.10 1.54
CA LEU A 137 6.91 7.97 1.28
C LEU A 137 5.78 7.64 2.25
N GLN A 138 5.46 8.58 3.13
CA GLN A 138 4.40 8.46 4.13
C GLN A 138 3.18 9.25 3.68
N ILE A 139 2.02 8.58 3.63
CA ILE A 139 0.73 9.22 3.41
C ILE A 139 -0.26 8.66 4.41
N SER A 140 -0.82 9.53 5.24
CA SER A 140 -1.68 9.12 6.36
C SER A 140 -0.96 8.13 7.29
N ALA A 141 -1.50 6.93 7.50
CA ALA A 141 -0.90 5.89 8.34
C ALA A 141 -0.15 4.81 7.54
N GLN A 142 0.08 5.03 6.25
CA GLN A 142 0.74 4.08 5.36
C GLN A 142 2.06 4.63 4.86
N THR A 143 3.01 3.72 4.68
CA THR A 143 4.35 4.03 4.19
C THR A 143 4.68 3.12 3.02
N LEU A 144 5.14 3.72 1.93
CA LEU A 144 5.70 3.06 0.77
C LEU A 144 7.20 3.34 0.74
N ARG A 145 8.02 2.30 0.81
CA ARG A 145 9.45 2.42 0.54
C ARG A 145 9.72 2.43 -0.96
N ILE A 146 10.48 3.42 -1.41
CA ILE A 146 10.94 3.55 -2.79
C ILE A 146 12.45 3.35 -2.78
N VAL A 147 12.91 2.34 -3.52
CA VAL A 147 14.32 2.10 -3.80
C VAL A 147 14.55 2.43 -5.27
N SER A 148 15.27 3.51 -5.54
CA SER A 148 15.67 3.88 -6.90
C SER A 148 17.12 3.48 -7.10
N PHE A 149 17.36 2.56 -8.04
CA PHE A 149 18.66 1.98 -8.32
C PHE A 149 19.05 2.14 -9.78
N TYR A 150 20.12 2.89 -9.99
CA TYR A 150 20.83 2.95 -11.25
C TYR A 150 22.03 2.02 -11.20
N ASN A 151 22.03 0.93 -11.95
CA ASN A 151 23.21 0.09 -12.06
C ASN A 151 24.21 0.80 -12.99
N ASP A 152 25.31 1.34 -12.48
CA ASP A 152 26.33 2.03 -13.29
C ASP A 152 27.48 1.07 -13.63
N VAL A 153 27.73 0.83 -14.92
CA VAL A 153 28.86 0.00 -15.39
C VAL A 153 30.21 0.54 -14.96
N CYS A 154 30.32 1.85 -14.81
CA CYS A 154 31.56 2.50 -14.37
C CYS A 154 31.74 2.38 -12.85
N ASN A 155 30.70 1.96 -12.11
CA ASN A 155 30.73 1.77 -10.68
C ASN A 155 30.14 0.41 -10.27
N PRO A 156 30.93 -0.67 -10.34
CA PRO A 156 30.47 -2.03 -10.00
C PRO A 156 30.09 -2.20 -8.52
N SER A 157 30.46 -1.25 -7.64
CA SER A 157 30.09 -1.31 -6.23
C SER A 157 28.59 -1.09 -6.00
N ALA A 158 27.89 -0.46 -6.95
CA ALA A 158 26.46 -0.17 -6.86
C ALA A 158 25.63 -1.46 -6.70
N LEU A 159 25.85 -2.45 -7.57
CA LEU A 159 25.14 -3.72 -7.50
C LEU A 159 25.53 -4.49 -6.22
N HIS A 160 26.80 -4.51 -5.85
CA HIS A 160 27.23 -5.17 -4.62
C HIS A 160 26.57 -4.58 -3.37
N MET A 161 26.45 -3.25 -3.31
CA MET A 161 25.75 -2.55 -2.23
C MET A 161 24.26 -2.89 -2.20
N LEU A 162 23.60 -2.96 -3.36
CA LEU A 162 22.19 -3.37 -3.44
C LEU A 162 21.98 -4.79 -2.92
N LEU A 163 22.80 -5.74 -3.39
CA LEU A 163 22.71 -7.16 -2.99
C LEU A 163 23.05 -7.40 -1.52
N ALA A 164 23.73 -6.45 -0.86
CA ALA A 164 24.02 -6.50 0.57
C ALA A 164 22.89 -5.91 1.44
N LEU A 165 21.87 -5.28 0.84
CA LEU A 165 20.74 -4.75 1.60
C LEU A 165 19.84 -5.88 2.09
N THR A 166 19.37 -5.75 3.33
CA THR A 166 18.25 -6.49 3.87
C THR A 166 17.09 -5.52 4.04
N LEU A 167 16.05 -5.71 3.23
CA LEU A 167 14.81 -4.97 3.31
C LEU A 167 13.91 -5.60 4.37
N ASP A 168 13.16 -4.76 5.08
CA ASP A 168 12.10 -5.20 5.99
C ASP A 168 10.84 -5.58 5.20
N ASP A 169 9.82 -6.11 5.89
CA ASP A 169 8.54 -6.51 5.26
C ASP A 169 7.68 -5.30 4.79
N MET A 170 8.24 -4.09 4.78
CA MET A 170 7.52 -2.89 4.38
C MET A 170 7.09 -2.95 2.90
N PRO A 171 5.93 -2.37 2.56
CA PRO A 171 5.54 -2.18 1.16
C PRO A 171 6.66 -1.45 0.40
N THR A 172 7.28 -2.12 -0.56
CA THR A 172 8.50 -1.63 -1.22
C THR A 172 8.38 -1.72 -2.73
N VAL A 173 8.68 -0.62 -3.43
CA VAL A 173 8.91 -0.61 -4.88
C VAL A 173 10.39 -0.38 -5.15
N LEU A 174 10.97 -1.23 -5.98
CA LEU A 174 12.32 -1.08 -6.52
C LEU A 174 12.24 -0.71 -7.99
N VAL A 175 12.75 0.47 -8.33
CA VAL A 175 12.92 0.92 -9.71
C VAL A 175 14.37 0.69 -10.09
N LEU A 176 14.59 -0.24 -11.01
CA LEU A 176 15.90 -0.73 -11.40
C LEU A 176 16.16 -0.44 -12.87
N ARG A 177 17.32 0.15 -13.15
CA ARG A 177 17.82 0.26 -14.51
C ARG A 177 19.21 -0.39 -14.65
N PRO A 178 19.35 -1.45 -15.46
CA PRO A 178 20.62 -1.95 -15.96
C PRO A 178 21.15 -1.07 -17.10
N THR A 179 22.45 -1.09 -17.31
CA THR A 179 23.12 -0.30 -18.35
C THR A 179 22.93 -0.85 -19.75
N GLN A 180 23.08 0.02 -20.76
CA GLN A 180 23.03 -0.34 -22.19
C GLN A 180 24.31 -1.05 -22.71
N SER A 181 25.44 -1.06 -21.97
CA SER A 181 26.74 -1.46 -22.53
C SER A 181 27.56 -2.34 -21.59
N GLY A 182 27.90 -3.54 -22.05
CA GLY A 182 28.89 -4.45 -21.44
C GLY A 182 28.31 -5.70 -20.75
N ASP A 183 29.22 -6.51 -20.19
CA ASP A 183 28.97 -7.74 -19.38
C ASP A 183 28.05 -7.48 -18.17
N PHE A 184 28.11 -6.26 -17.62
CA PHE A 184 27.35 -5.81 -16.43
C PHE A 184 25.86 -5.55 -16.68
N ASN A 185 25.35 -5.94 -17.85
CA ASN A 185 23.92 -5.90 -18.12
C ASN A 185 23.24 -6.99 -17.28
N LEU A 186 22.21 -6.62 -16.52
CA LEU A 186 21.32 -7.62 -15.89
C LEU A 186 20.46 -8.21 -17.01
N HIS A 187 21.06 -8.98 -17.91
CA HIS A 187 20.35 -9.68 -18.96
C HIS A 187 19.81 -10.99 -18.39
N HIS A 188 18.48 -11.17 -18.49
CA HIS A 188 17.83 -12.41 -18.11
C HIS A 188 16.64 -12.69 -19.05
N PRO A 189 16.41 -13.95 -19.45
CA PRO A 189 15.24 -14.36 -20.24
C PRO A 189 13.88 -13.93 -19.63
N ASP A 190 13.82 -13.78 -18.31
CA ASP A 190 12.58 -13.43 -17.60
C ASP A 190 12.06 -12.02 -17.89
N TRP A 191 12.89 -11.12 -18.43
CA TRP A 191 12.46 -9.79 -18.87
C TRP A 191 12.93 -9.42 -20.28
N ALA A 192 13.88 -10.16 -20.86
CA ALA A 192 14.39 -9.90 -22.20
C ALA A 192 13.31 -10.03 -23.29
N LEU A 193 13.60 -9.48 -24.46
CA LEU A 193 12.74 -9.64 -25.64
C LEU A 193 12.52 -11.12 -26.00
N PRO A 194 11.31 -11.50 -26.47
CA PRO A 194 11.06 -12.83 -27.00
C PRO A 194 12.05 -13.17 -28.13
N GLY A 195 12.74 -14.31 -28.00
CA GLY A 195 13.74 -14.76 -28.97
C GLY A 195 15.14 -14.17 -28.79
N SER A 196 15.36 -13.36 -27.75
CA SER A 196 16.71 -12.91 -27.34
C SER A 196 17.61 -14.11 -27.06
N SER A 197 18.71 -14.21 -27.80
CA SER A 197 19.71 -15.29 -27.64
C SER A 197 20.85 -14.94 -26.69
N THR A 198 20.83 -13.73 -26.10
CA THR A 198 21.88 -13.27 -25.20
C THR A 198 21.89 -14.17 -23.93
N PRO A 199 23.07 -14.65 -23.50
CA PRO A 199 23.17 -15.46 -22.29
C PRO A 199 22.77 -14.67 -21.04
N THR A 200 22.13 -15.36 -20.08
CA THR A 200 21.91 -14.83 -18.73
C THR A 200 23.24 -14.41 -18.10
N SER A 201 23.31 -13.20 -17.55
CA SER A 201 24.49 -12.77 -16.79
C SER A 201 24.49 -13.35 -15.37
N SER A 202 25.67 -13.67 -14.83
CA SER A 202 25.80 -14.16 -13.45
C SER A 202 25.30 -13.16 -12.42
N GLN A 203 25.44 -11.87 -12.73
CA GLN A 203 24.90 -10.76 -11.95
C GLN A 203 23.37 -10.72 -11.96
N ALA A 204 22.73 -11.03 -13.09
CA ALA A 204 21.27 -11.15 -13.15
C ALA A 204 20.75 -12.31 -12.30
N SER A 205 21.46 -13.45 -12.28
CA SER A 205 21.13 -14.56 -11.39
C SER A 205 21.28 -14.19 -9.91
N ALA A 206 22.40 -13.55 -9.53
CA ALA A 206 22.61 -13.10 -8.17
C ALA A 206 21.57 -12.05 -7.72
N PHE A 207 21.16 -11.17 -8.64
CA PHE A 207 20.07 -10.23 -8.40
C PHE A 207 18.73 -10.93 -8.20
N LEU A 208 18.41 -11.95 -9.00
CA LEU A 208 17.18 -12.72 -8.85
C LEU A 208 17.11 -13.49 -7.53
N ASP A 209 18.22 -14.11 -7.12
CA ASP A 209 18.30 -14.79 -5.83
C ASP A 209 18.07 -13.78 -4.69
N TRP A 210 18.77 -12.64 -4.72
CA TRP A 210 18.56 -11.57 -3.74
C TRP A 210 17.13 -11.02 -3.76
N ALA A 211 16.56 -10.72 -4.93
CA ALA A 211 15.20 -10.20 -5.05
C ALA A 211 14.18 -11.20 -4.50
N SER A 212 14.37 -12.49 -4.77
CA SER A 212 13.55 -13.56 -4.20
C SER A 212 13.66 -13.62 -2.68
N ASP A 213 14.89 -13.49 -2.14
CA ASP A 213 15.13 -13.48 -0.69
C ASP A 213 14.49 -12.24 -0.01
N GLN A 214 14.45 -11.10 -0.70
CA GLN A 214 13.75 -9.89 -0.24
C GLN A 214 12.24 -9.90 -0.53
N GLY A 215 11.70 -10.97 -1.12
CA GLY A 215 10.28 -11.07 -1.47
C GLY A 215 9.82 -10.05 -2.52
N LEU A 216 10.69 -9.69 -3.48
CA LEU A 216 10.40 -8.79 -4.58
C LEU A 216 10.03 -9.57 -5.85
N ASP A 217 8.94 -9.16 -6.50
CA ASP A 217 8.48 -9.71 -7.78
C ASP A 217 8.52 -8.64 -8.88
N LEU A 218 8.90 -9.03 -10.10
CA LEU A 218 8.90 -8.16 -11.28
C LEU A 218 7.46 -7.77 -11.64
N VAL A 219 7.13 -6.46 -11.62
CA VAL A 219 5.80 -5.93 -11.97
C VAL A 219 5.73 -5.32 -13.37
N SER A 220 6.84 -4.81 -13.91
CA SER A 220 6.88 -4.36 -15.30
C SER A 220 6.70 -5.54 -16.25
N THR A 221 5.95 -5.35 -17.34
CA THR A 221 5.64 -6.42 -18.29
C THR A 221 6.89 -6.95 -18.99
N PRO A 222 7.24 -8.25 -18.85
CA PRO A 222 8.37 -8.86 -19.53
C PRO A 222 8.32 -8.70 -21.05
N GLY A 223 9.48 -8.52 -21.67
CA GLY A 223 9.62 -8.56 -23.13
C GLY A 223 9.04 -7.35 -23.88
N LEU A 224 8.58 -6.30 -23.17
CA LEU A 224 8.22 -5.04 -23.79
C LEU A 224 9.41 -4.08 -23.81
N VAL A 225 9.66 -3.47 -24.98
CA VAL A 225 10.75 -2.52 -25.18
C VAL A 225 10.55 -1.30 -24.27
N THR A 226 11.58 -0.96 -23.51
CA THR A 226 11.64 0.27 -22.69
C THR A 226 12.72 1.23 -23.17
N CYS A 227 13.57 0.80 -24.11
CA CYS A 227 14.63 1.61 -24.69
C CYS A 227 14.80 1.34 -26.21
N HIS A 228 14.86 2.40 -27.00
CA HIS A 228 15.22 2.34 -28.42
C HIS A 228 16.74 2.48 -28.61
N ALA A 229 17.37 1.50 -29.24
CA ALA A 229 18.72 1.63 -29.75
C ALA A 229 18.68 2.18 -31.19
N THR A 230 19.58 3.11 -31.53
CA THR A 230 19.60 3.79 -32.84
C THR A 230 19.73 2.86 -34.05
N ASN A 231 20.24 1.63 -33.88
CA ASN A 231 20.52 0.68 -34.97
C ASN A 231 20.19 -0.80 -34.65
N HIS A 232 19.44 -1.08 -33.58
CA HIS A 232 19.11 -2.46 -33.17
C HIS A 232 17.64 -2.61 -32.76
N ALA A 233 17.16 -3.85 -32.66
CA ALA A 233 15.92 -4.14 -31.93
C ALA A 233 16.03 -3.51 -30.53
N GLY A 234 14.96 -2.87 -30.07
CA GLY A 234 14.95 -2.18 -28.77
C GLY A 234 15.28 -3.11 -27.59
N ASN A 235 15.59 -2.55 -26.43
CA ASN A 235 15.98 -3.31 -25.24
C ASN A 235 14.94 -3.15 -24.12
N VAL A 236 14.89 -4.15 -23.24
CA VAL A 236 14.16 -4.08 -21.96
C VAL A 236 15.18 -3.80 -20.88
N LEU A 237 15.31 -2.53 -20.51
CA LEU A 237 16.27 -2.09 -19.50
C LEU A 237 15.53 -1.60 -18.26
N ASP A 238 14.57 -0.71 -18.41
CA ASP A 238 13.88 -0.16 -17.24
C ASP A 238 12.90 -1.18 -16.64
N LEU A 239 13.15 -1.61 -15.40
CA LEU A 239 12.38 -2.62 -14.69
C LEU A 239 11.81 -2.07 -13.39
N ILE A 240 10.58 -2.47 -13.08
CA ILE A 240 9.92 -2.16 -11.81
C ILE A 240 9.67 -3.48 -11.08
N TRP A 241 10.11 -3.54 -9.83
CA TRP A 241 9.91 -4.65 -8.90
C TRP A 241 9.10 -4.16 -7.71
N ALA A 242 8.26 -5.03 -7.14
CA ALA A 242 7.46 -4.69 -5.97
C ALA A 242 7.48 -5.83 -4.96
N SER A 243 7.42 -5.50 -3.67
CA SER A 243 7.33 -6.52 -2.63
C SER A 243 6.03 -7.31 -2.74
N GLN A 244 6.07 -8.56 -2.29
CA GLN A 244 4.90 -9.43 -2.23
C GLN A 244 3.75 -8.80 -1.44
N THR A 245 4.06 -7.98 -0.44
CA THR A 245 3.06 -7.19 0.32
C THR A 245 2.24 -6.27 -0.60
N LEU A 246 2.90 -5.53 -1.50
CA LEU A 246 2.21 -4.66 -2.47
C LEU A 246 1.47 -5.47 -3.54
N ARG A 247 2.07 -6.58 -3.99
CA ARG A 247 1.49 -7.46 -5.02
C ARG A 247 0.22 -8.15 -4.54
N LEU A 248 0.25 -8.72 -3.34
CA LEU A 248 -0.88 -9.44 -2.75
C LEU A 248 -1.97 -8.49 -2.24
N GLY A 249 -1.60 -7.25 -1.88
CA GLY A 249 -2.54 -6.24 -1.42
C GLY A 249 -3.25 -5.46 -2.53
N GLY A 250 -3.01 -5.76 -3.82
CA GLY A 250 -3.62 -5.05 -4.94
C GLY A 250 -3.28 -3.54 -5.01
N SER A 251 -2.32 -3.09 -4.21
CA SER A 251 -2.10 -1.65 -3.96
C SER A 251 -1.29 -0.96 -5.07
N LEU A 252 -0.89 -1.68 -6.12
CA LEU A 252 -0.11 -1.15 -7.22
C LEU A 252 -0.84 -1.40 -8.54
N SER A 253 -1.05 -0.35 -9.34
CA SER A 253 -1.57 -0.51 -10.69
C SER A 253 -0.58 -1.28 -11.57
N PRO A 254 -1.03 -1.82 -12.72
CA PRO A 254 -0.13 -2.23 -13.79
C PRO A 254 0.83 -1.10 -14.17
N VAL A 255 2.06 -1.46 -14.51
CA VAL A 255 3.06 -0.52 -15.03
C VAL A 255 2.76 -0.25 -16.50
N LEU A 256 2.55 1.01 -16.84
CA LEU A 256 2.34 1.48 -18.20
C LEU A 256 3.66 1.98 -18.78
N ILE A 257 3.90 1.66 -20.05
CA ILE A 257 5.05 2.15 -20.80
C ILE A 257 4.55 3.29 -21.68
N ASP A 258 5.03 4.50 -21.43
CA ASP A 258 4.62 5.72 -22.13
C ASP A 258 5.83 6.40 -22.80
N TRP A 259 5.89 6.29 -24.13
CA TRP A 259 6.93 6.91 -24.94
C TRP A 259 6.78 8.43 -25.06
N LEU A 260 5.57 8.97 -24.91
CA LEU A 260 5.34 10.42 -24.87
C LEU A 260 5.83 11.00 -23.54
N ALA A 261 5.55 10.30 -22.44
CA ALA A 261 6.10 10.63 -21.14
C ALA A 261 7.63 10.42 -21.05
N GLY A 262 8.24 9.71 -22.00
CA GLY A 262 9.70 9.65 -22.17
C GLY A 262 10.32 10.95 -22.69
N LEU A 263 9.49 11.94 -23.07
CA LEU A 263 9.89 13.30 -23.44
C LEU A 263 10.91 13.37 -24.59
N GLY A 264 10.93 12.38 -25.48
CA GLY A 264 11.92 12.32 -26.58
C GLY A 264 13.29 11.76 -26.18
N SER A 265 13.41 11.19 -24.98
CA SER A 265 14.50 10.30 -24.60
C SER A 265 14.49 9.03 -25.46
N ASP A 266 15.63 8.36 -25.57
CA ASP A 266 15.73 7.01 -26.14
C ASP A 266 15.12 5.94 -25.21
N HIS A 267 14.59 6.35 -24.07
CA HIS A 267 13.88 5.53 -23.10
C HIS A 267 12.41 5.96 -22.97
N ALA A 268 11.53 4.97 -22.77
CA ALA A 268 10.14 5.22 -22.41
C ALA A 268 10.03 5.63 -20.94
N GLY A 269 9.05 6.49 -20.64
CA GLY A 269 8.61 6.68 -19.26
C GLY A 269 7.87 5.45 -18.76
N LEU A 270 8.06 5.08 -17.49
CA LEU A 270 7.28 4.02 -16.84
C LEU A 270 6.36 4.64 -15.81
N GLN A 271 5.06 4.49 -15.98
CA GLN A 271 4.06 5.07 -15.09
C GLN A 271 3.33 3.98 -14.33
N PHE A 272 3.16 4.18 -13.03
CA PHE A 272 2.35 3.31 -12.19
C PHE A 272 1.72 4.12 -11.05
N SER A 273 0.82 3.49 -10.33
CA SER A 273 -0.02 4.15 -9.36
C SER A 273 -0.05 3.34 -8.07
N TRP A 274 0.31 3.96 -6.95
CA TRP A 274 0.17 3.37 -5.63
C TRP A 274 -1.17 3.76 -5.02
N GLN A 275 -2.05 2.79 -4.86
CA GLN A 275 -3.30 2.92 -4.13
C GLN A 275 -3.00 2.80 -2.64
N HIS A 276 -3.02 3.94 -1.95
CA HIS A 276 -2.89 3.99 -0.51
C HIS A 276 -4.31 3.98 0.06
N SER A 277 -4.77 2.80 0.47
CA SER A 277 -6.15 2.64 0.93
C SER A 277 -6.37 3.44 2.22
N LEU A 278 -7.37 4.31 2.27
CA LEU A 278 -7.87 4.88 3.55
C LEU A 278 -8.45 3.80 4.48
N LEU A 279 -8.66 2.60 3.93
CA LEU A 279 -9.13 1.40 4.61
C LEU A 279 -8.04 0.33 4.51
N SER A 280 -7.44 -0.04 5.64
CA SER A 280 -6.54 -1.20 5.68
C SER A 280 -7.33 -2.46 5.33
N LEU A 281 -7.23 -2.91 4.08
CA LEU A 281 -7.71 -4.21 3.63
C LEU A 281 -6.70 -5.28 4.05
N ALA A 282 -6.42 -5.36 5.35
CA ALA A 282 -5.80 -6.55 5.90
C ALA A 282 -6.80 -7.72 5.72
N PRO A 283 -6.34 -8.95 5.43
CA PRO A 283 -7.22 -10.11 5.50
C PRO A 283 -7.94 -10.07 6.84
N ALA A 284 -9.29 -10.05 6.80
CA ALA A 284 -10.10 -9.87 7.98
C ALA A 284 -9.54 -10.78 9.09
N PRO A 285 -9.06 -10.22 10.23
CA PRO A 285 -8.51 -11.06 11.27
C PRO A 285 -9.58 -12.10 11.59
N ALA A 286 -9.19 -13.36 11.73
CA ALA A 286 -10.13 -14.37 12.18
C ALA A 286 -10.59 -13.97 13.59
N ILE A 287 -11.67 -13.18 13.68
CA ILE A 287 -12.23 -12.73 14.95
C ILE A 287 -12.83 -13.96 15.59
N LYS A 288 -12.02 -14.59 16.44
CA LYS A 288 -12.49 -15.70 17.25
C LYS A 288 -13.46 -15.15 18.28
N SER A 289 -14.67 -15.70 18.34
CA SER A 289 -15.64 -15.37 19.36
C SER A 289 -15.46 -16.25 20.60
N TYR A 290 -16.06 -15.87 21.72
CA TYR A 290 -16.23 -16.79 22.84
C TYR A 290 -17.20 -17.92 22.47
N VAL A 291 -16.97 -19.10 23.02
CA VAL A 291 -17.84 -20.27 22.88
C VAL A 291 -19.11 -20.03 23.70
N THR A 292 -20.24 -19.87 23.02
CA THR A 292 -21.54 -19.56 23.64
C THR A 292 -22.28 -20.79 24.17
N LYS A 293 -21.67 -21.98 24.11
CA LYS A 293 -22.16 -23.22 24.75
C LYS A 293 -21.39 -23.47 26.05
N ALA A 294 -21.60 -22.61 27.03
CA ALA A 294 -21.09 -22.79 28.39
C ALA A 294 -22.15 -23.47 29.26
N SER A 295 -21.74 -24.17 30.33
CA SER A 295 -22.68 -24.66 31.34
C SER A 295 -23.23 -23.50 32.17
N ASP A 296 -24.41 -23.66 32.77
CA ASP A 296 -25.02 -22.64 33.63
C ASP A 296 -24.11 -22.25 34.81
N ASP A 297 -23.33 -23.21 35.32
CA ASP A 297 -22.33 -23.01 36.38
C ASP A 297 -21.19 -22.08 35.94
N THR A 298 -20.68 -22.27 34.73
CA THR A 298 -19.66 -21.37 34.14
C THR A 298 -20.23 -19.97 33.89
N ILE A 299 -21.47 -19.87 33.41
CA ILE A 299 -22.13 -18.57 33.17
C ILE A 299 -22.31 -17.82 34.49
N THR A 300 -22.70 -18.53 35.54
CA THR A 300 -22.90 -17.95 36.88
C THR A 300 -21.57 -17.48 37.46
N THR A 301 -20.54 -18.35 37.46
CA THR A 301 -19.19 -18.00 37.93
C THR A 301 -18.59 -16.81 37.17
N TRP A 302 -18.79 -16.76 35.85
CA TRP A 302 -18.34 -15.63 35.02
C TRP A 302 -19.08 -14.34 35.39
N ARG A 303 -20.40 -14.40 35.61
CA ARG A 303 -21.21 -13.23 35.97
C ARG A 303 -20.84 -12.71 37.35
N ASP A 304 -20.66 -13.59 38.33
CA ASP A 304 -20.27 -13.22 39.69
C ASP A 304 -18.90 -12.53 39.67
N HIS A 305 -17.93 -13.09 38.94
CA HIS A 305 -16.61 -12.46 38.80
C HIS A 305 -16.69 -11.11 38.07
N LEU A 306 -17.58 -10.98 37.08
CA LEU A 306 -17.83 -9.72 36.40
C LEU A 306 -18.38 -8.68 37.38
N GLU A 307 -19.41 -9.01 38.15
CA GLU A 307 -20.03 -8.12 39.14
C GLU A 307 -19.02 -7.59 40.15
N LEU A 308 -18.14 -8.46 40.66
CA LEU A 308 -17.08 -8.07 41.59
C LEU A 308 -16.01 -7.14 40.96
N SER A 309 -15.87 -7.17 39.63
CA SER A 309 -14.82 -6.44 38.91
C SER A 309 -15.33 -5.16 38.24
N LEU A 310 -16.65 -4.89 38.29
CA LEU A 310 -17.23 -3.72 37.65
C LEU A 310 -16.81 -2.42 38.37
N PRO A 311 -16.44 -1.37 37.62
CA PRO A 311 -16.21 -0.06 38.21
C PRO A 311 -17.51 0.53 38.77
N ALA A 312 -17.41 1.40 39.76
CA ALA A 312 -18.57 2.21 40.18
C ALA A 312 -19.02 3.10 39.01
N VAL A 313 -20.33 3.30 38.85
CA VAL A 313 -20.88 4.20 37.82
C VAL A 313 -20.49 5.64 38.15
N PRO A 314 -19.65 6.30 37.33
CA PRO A 314 -19.22 7.67 37.60
C PRO A 314 -20.29 8.68 37.14
N VAL A 315 -20.11 9.94 37.53
CA VAL A 315 -20.83 11.05 36.90
C VAL A 315 -20.21 11.29 35.52
N LEU A 316 -21.05 11.28 34.48
CA LEU A 316 -20.64 11.44 33.08
C LEU A 316 -21.00 12.85 32.60
N ASP A 317 -20.14 13.81 32.92
CA ASP A 317 -20.35 15.25 32.66
C ASP A 317 -19.53 15.80 31.49
N SER A 318 -18.65 14.98 30.90
CA SER A 318 -17.75 15.37 29.82
C SER A 318 -17.46 14.21 28.87
N ALA A 319 -17.09 14.54 27.62
CA ALA A 319 -16.74 13.55 26.61
C ALA A 319 -15.63 12.59 27.08
N ASP A 320 -14.62 13.12 27.79
CA ASP A 320 -13.50 12.34 28.31
C ASP A 320 -13.95 11.30 29.36
N THR A 321 -14.89 11.67 30.25
CA THR A 321 -15.43 10.73 31.24
C THR A 321 -16.25 9.61 30.60
N VAL A 322 -17.01 9.93 29.54
CA VAL A 322 -17.76 8.94 28.75
C VAL A 322 -16.82 7.98 28.03
N ASP A 323 -15.76 8.48 27.40
CA ASP A 323 -14.79 7.68 26.66
C ASP A 323 -13.99 6.75 27.58
N LEU A 324 -13.53 7.27 28.71
CA LEU A 324 -12.82 6.50 29.72
C LEU A 324 -13.70 5.38 30.29
N PHE A 325 -14.93 5.72 30.69
CA PHE A 325 -15.84 4.75 31.29
C PHE A 325 -16.29 3.66 30.30
N ALA A 326 -16.54 4.02 29.03
CA ALA A 326 -16.86 3.06 27.98
C ALA A 326 -15.71 2.07 27.74
N THR A 327 -14.46 2.56 27.74
CA THR A 327 -13.25 1.74 27.59
C THR A 327 -13.08 0.81 28.79
N GLN A 328 -13.20 1.33 30.02
CA GLN A 328 -13.09 0.54 31.25
C GLN A 328 -14.12 -0.58 31.32
N LEU A 329 -15.39 -0.29 31.01
CA LEU A 329 -16.46 -1.29 31.01
C LEU A 329 -16.17 -2.41 29.99
N GLN A 330 -15.74 -2.03 28.78
CA GLN A 330 -15.37 -2.98 27.73
C GLN A 330 -14.18 -3.87 28.16
N ASP A 331 -13.13 -3.27 28.72
CA ASP A 331 -11.93 -3.98 29.14
C ASP A 331 -12.20 -4.97 30.27
N VAL A 332 -13.04 -4.60 31.24
CA VAL A 332 -13.46 -5.50 32.33
C VAL A 332 -14.20 -6.70 31.75
N ILE A 333 -15.21 -6.48 30.90
CA ILE A 333 -15.97 -7.59 30.30
C ILE A 333 -15.03 -8.53 29.53
N LEU A 334 -14.11 -7.99 28.73
CA LEU A 334 -13.16 -8.80 27.95
C LEU A 334 -12.17 -9.56 28.82
N THR A 335 -11.65 -8.93 29.86
CA THR A 335 -10.70 -9.55 30.79
C THR A 335 -11.34 -10.74 31.48
N ILE A 336 -12.55 -10.56 32.03
CA ILE A 336 -13.27 -11.63 32.73
C ILE A 336 -13.72 -12.73 31.76
N SER A 337 -14.14 -12.38 30.55
CA SER A 337 -14.45 -13.37 29.50
C SER A 337 -13.23 -14.19 29.08
N ASN A 338 -12.05 -13.60 28.98
CA ASN A 338 -10.81 -14.33 28.64
C ASN A 338 -10.38 -15.32 29.73
N ILE A 339 -10.75 -15.07 31.00
CA ILE A 339 -10.45 -15.97 32.12
C ILE A 339 -11.37 -17.19 32.10
N HIS A 340 -12.67 -16.99 31.88
CA HIS A 340 -13.67 -18.04 32.09
C HIS A 340 -14.17 -18.74 30.82
N LEU A 341 -14.04 -18.10 29.65
CA LEU A 341 -14.67 -18.59 28.42
C LEU A 341 -13.63 -19.07 27.41
N ALA A 342 -13.89 -20.24 26.83
CA ALA A 342 -13.11 -20.74 25.70
C ALA A 342 -13.37 -19.89 24.44
N VAL A 343 -12.36 -19.81 23.57
CA VAL A 343 -12.41 -19.08 22.30
C VAL A 343 -12.58 -20.06 21.14
N THR A 344 -13.41 -19.75 20.15
CA THR A 344 -13.68 -20.64 19.01
C THR A 344 -12.40 -20.98 18.23
N SER A 345 -12.21 -22.25 17.88
CA SER A 345 -11.12 -22.68 17.00
C SER A 345 -11.39 -22.26 15.54
N SER A 346 -10.31 -21.99 14.80
CA SER A 346 -10.43 -21.65 13.38
C SER A 346 -11.10 -22.80 12.61
N PRO A 347 -11.99 -22.50 11.64
CA PRO A 347 -12.59 -23.53 10.80
C PRO A 347 -11.51 -24.40 10.16
N ARG A 348 -11.69 -25.72 10.18
CA ARG A 348 -10.79 -26.65 9.49
C ARG A 348 -10.79 -26.30 8.00
N ALA A 349 -9.63 -26.04 7.42
CA ALA A 349 -9.53 -25.65 6.01
C ALA A 349 -10.24 -26.70 5.13
N LYS A 350 -11.31 -26.30 4.44
CA LYS A 350 -11.84 -27.07 3.31
C LYS A 350 -10.72 -27.15 2.26
N ARG A 351 -10.71 -28.23 1.46
CA ARG A 351 -9.70 -28.51 0.41
C ARG A 351 -9.20 -27.21 -0.23
N ALA A 352 -7.89 -27.06 -0.34
CA ALA A 352 -7.24 -25.85 -0.84
C ALA A 352 -7.89 -25.40 -2.17
N ARG A 353 -8.58 -24.25 -2.16
CA ARG A 353 -9.36 -23.75 -3.30
C ARG A 353 -8.52 -23.46 -4.54
N TRP A 354 -7.23 -23.14 -4.34
CA TRP A 354 -6.24 -22.92 -5.40
C TRP A 354 -5.72 -24.22 -6.04
N TRP A 355 -6.12 -25.41 -5.56
CA TRP A 355 -5.62 -26.68 -6.08
C TRP A 355 -6.24 -27.00 -7.45
N ASN A 356 -5.39 -27.17 -8.48
CA ASN A 356 -5.82 -27.40 -9.86
C ASN A 356 -5.30 -28.75 -10.44
N PRO A 357 -5.70 -29.13 -11.67
CA PRO A 357 -5.22 -30.37 -12.31
C PRO A 357 -3.69 -30.42 -12.51
N ALA A 358 -3.03 -29.28 -12.76
CA ALA A 358 -1.57 -29.22 -12.94
C ALA A 358 -0.81 -29.61 -11.65
N CYS A 359 -1.27 -29.13 -10.48
CA CYS A 359 -0.77 -29.57 -9.18
C CYS A 359 -0.92 -31.10 -9.00
N SER A 360 -2.07 -31.65 -9.39
CA SER A 360 -2.35 -33.09 -9.28
C SER A 360 -1.45 -33.93 -10.19
N GLN A 361 -1.17 -33.45 -11.40
CA GLN A 361 -0.25 -34.08 -12.35
C GLN A 361 1.20 -34.03 -11.84
N ALA A 362 1.63 -32.89 -11.29
CA ALA A 362 2.98 -32.74 -10.74
C ALA A 362 3.22 -33.62 -9.51
N VAL A 363 2.22 -33.80 -8.63
CA VAL A 363 2.28 -34.77 -7.52
C VAL A 363 2.43 -36.20 -8.04
N THR A 364 1.66 -36.54 -9.08
CA THR A 364 1.75 -37.87 -9.72
C THR A 364 3.12 -38.11 -10.31
N ALA A 365 3.70 -37.11 -11.01
CA ALA A 365 5.05 -37.18 -11.57
C ALA A 365 6.12 -37.40 -10.48
N LEU A 366 6.03 -36.68 -9.37
CA LEU A 366 6.92 -36.84 -8.22
C LEU A 366 6.79 -38.22 -7.54
N HIS A 367 5.59 -38.79 -7.51
CA HIS A 367 5.37 -40.14 -7.00
C HIS A 367 5.95 -41.22 -7.93
N CYS A 368 5.91 -41.00 -9.24
CA CYS A 368 6.48 -41.89 -10.24
C CYS A 368 8.02 -41.83 -10.31
N SER A 369 8.65 -40.72 -9.91
CA SER A 369 10.11 -40.52 -9.96
C SER A 369 10.89 -41.11 -8.78
N ARG A 370 10.28 -41.99 -7.97
CA ARG A 370 10.84 -42.52 -6.71
C ARG A 370 12.15 -43.32 -6.83
N ARG A 371 12.62 -43.64 -8.04
CA ARG A 371 13.76 -44.54 -8.27
C ARG A 371 15.06 -43.87 -8.73
N ASP A 372 15.03 -42.59 -9.11
CA ASP A 372 16.23 -41.84 -9.51
C ASP A 372 16.30 -40.45 -8.81
N PRO A 373 17.40 -40.14 -8.10
CA PRO A 373 17.55 -38.87 -7.38
C PRO A 373 17.46 -37.62 -8.26
N ALA A 374 17.98 -37.66 -9.49
CA ALA A 374 18.01 -36.49 -10.38
C ALA A 374 16.61 -36.15 -10.91
N THR A 375 15.87 -37.16 -11.39
CA THR A 375 14.47 -37.00 -11.81
C THR A 375 13.54 -36.63 -10.65
N LYS A 376 13.83 -37.09 -9.43
CA LYS A 376 13.08 -36.68 -8.23
C LYS A 376 13.27 -35.21 -7.89
N ALA A 377 14.49 -34.67 -7.99
CA ALA A 377 14.76 -33.25 -7.76
C ALA A 377 14.07 -32.35 -8.80
N ALA A 378 14.10 -32.76 -10.08
CA ALA A 378 13.40 -32.07 -11.16
C ALA A 378 11.86 -32.10 -10.97
N ALA A 379 11.30 -33.26 -10.60
CA ALA A 379 9.86 -33.40 -10.33
C ALA A 379 9.41 -32.60 -9.10
N ALA A 380 10.25 -32.52 -8.05
CA ALA A 380 9.97 -31.70 -6.87
C ALA A 380 9.97 -30.20 -7.22
N SER A 381 10.94 -29.77 -8.03
CA SER A 381 11.02 -28.38 -8.52
C SER A 381 9.81 -28.03 -9.38
N SER A 382 9.40 -28.95 -10.27
CA SER A 382 8.18 -28.79 -11.07
C SER A 382 6.93 -28.69 -10.20
N LEU A 383 6.78 -29.53 -9.17
CA LEU A 383 5.66 -29.44 -8.23
C LEU A 383 5.64 -28.09 -7.50
N CYS A 384 6.79 -27.62 -7.01
CA CYS A 384 6.90 -26.31 -6.39
C CYS A 384 6.52 -25.17 -7.33
N ARG A 385 6.85 -25.27 -8.63
CA ARG A 385 6.45 -24.30 -9.65
C ARG A 385 4.95 -24.34 -9.91
N GLU A 386 4.36 -25.52 -10.10
CA GLU A 386 2.91 -25.64 -10.34
C GLU A 386 2.08 -25.18 -9.13
N ILE A 387 2.53 -25.48 -7.90
CA ILE A 387 1.89 -24.97 -6.69
C ILE A 387 1.97 -23.44 -6.61
N ARG A 388 3.13 -22.84 -6.95
CA ARG A 388 3.29 -21.39 -6.98
C ARG A 388 2.40 -20.76 -8.06
N ALA A 389 2.38 -21.31 -9.26
CA ALA A 389 1.54 -20.85 -10.36
C ALA A 389 0.05 -20.98 -10.03
N ALA A 390 -0.38 -22.08 -9.41
CA ALA A 390 -1.77 -22.31 -9.02
C ALA A 390 -2.22 -21.36 -7.89
N LYS A 391 -1.34 -21.13 -6.90
CA LYS A 391 -1.57 -20.09 -5.88
C LYS A 391 -1.65 -18.72 -6.52
N PHE A 392 -0.71 -18.36 -7.39
CA PHE A 392 -0.68 -17.07 -8.09
C PHE A 392 -1.90 -16.85 -8.96
N ALA A 393 -2.32 -17.84 -9.76
CA ALA A 393 -3.50 -17.76 -10.60
C ALA A 393 -4.79 -17.62 -9.78
N TRP A 394 -4.94 -18.42 -8.73
CA TRP A 394 -6.10 -18.32 -7.84
C TRP A 394 -6.12 -16.99 -7.08
N THR A 395 -4.96 -16.52 -6.60
CA THR A 395 -4.83 -15.24 -5.93
C THR A 395 -5.12 -14.10 -6.89
N ASN A 396 -4.64 -14.12 -8.13
CA ASN A 396 -4.96 -13.10 -9.13
C ASN A 396 -6.43 -13.12 -9.55
N ASP A 397 -7.05 -14.29 -9.70
CA ASP A 397 -8.48 -14.41 -10.01
C ASP A 397 -9.34 -13.92 -8.84
N THR A 398 -8.94 -14.26 -7.61
CA THR A 398 -9.60 -13.79 -6.39
C THR A 398 -9.39 -12.29 -6.19
N ILE A 399 -8.18 -11.75 -6.38
CA ILE A 399 -7.88 -10.32 -6.25
C ILE A 399 -8.54 -9.54 -7.37
N ALA A 400 -8.48 -9.98 -8.63
CA ALA A 400 -9.13 -9.29 -9.75
C ALA A 400 -10.66 -9.26 -9.58
N THR A 401 -11.26 -10.29 -9.00
CA THR A 401 -12.68 -10.25 -8.65
C THR A 401 -12.91 -9.38 -7.41
N GLN A 402 -12.07 -9.48 -6.37
CA GLN A 402 -12.16 -8.69 -5.14
C GLN A 402 -12.00 -7.19 -5.39
N ASP A 403 -11.04 -6.74 -6.19
CA ASP A 403 -10.77 -5.34 -6.54
C ASP A 403 -11.98 -4.71 -7.24
N VAL A 404 -12.63 -5.44 -8.16
CA VAL A 404 -13.86 -4.99 -8.82
C VAL A 404 -15.01 -4.87 -7.81
N TRP A 405 -15.14 -5.83 -6.90
CA TRP A 405 -16.17 -5.76 -5.84
C TRP A 405 -15.87 -4.68 -4.81
N ASP A 406 -14.60 -4.43 -4.48
CA ASP A 406 -14.17 -3.47 -3.48
C ASP A 406 -14.33 -2.04 -4.02
N GLU A 407 -13.99 -1.78 -5.29
CA GLU A 407 -14.28 -0.48 -5.93
C GLU A 407 -15.78 -0.20 -6.01
N VAL A 408 -16.58 -1.18 -6.46
CA VAL A 408 -18.04 -1.05 -6.53
C VAL A 408 -18.64 -0.88 -5.14
N PHE A 409 -18.20 -1.68 -4.16
CA PHE A 409 -18.68 -1.64 -2.79
C PHE A 409 -18.33 -0.31 -2.10
N VAL A 410 -17.07 0.14 -2.20
CA VAL A 410 -16.64 1.42 -1.63
C VAL A 410 -17.32 2.59 -2.32
N ALA A 411 -17.46 2.58 -3.64
CA ALA A 411 -18.20 3.61 -4.36
C ALA A 411 -19.69 3.66 -3.97
N GLN A 412 -20.31 2.48 -3.78
CA GLN A 412 -21.73 2.37 -3.47
C GLN A 412 -22.07 2.69 -2.00
N PHE A 413 -21.22 2.28 -1.05
CA PHE A 413 -21.50 2.43 0.39
C PHE A 413 -20.74 3.59 1.06
N PHE A 414 -19.59 3.99 0.51
CA PHE A 414 -18.67 4.97 1.11
C PHE A 414 -18.19 6.01 0.09
N GLY A 415 -19.07 6.38 -0.86
CA GLY A 415 -18.78 7.28 -1.97
C GLY A 415 -17.93 8.51 -1.59
N SER A 416 -17.11 8.97 -2.55
CA SER A 416 -16.25 10.13 -2.35
C SER A 416 -17.09 11.38 -2.15
N GLU A 417 -16.87 12.02 -0.99
CA GLU A 417 -17.57 13.20 -0.48
C GLU A 417 -18.98 12.88 0.02
N SER A 418 -19.16 12.96 1.34
CA SER A 418 -20.46 13.17 1.93
C SER A 418 -21.01 14.46 1.33
N THR A 419 -21.90 14.36 0.33
CA THR A 419 -22.71 15.50 -0.09
C THR A 419 -23.26 16.12 1.18
N PRO A 420 -23.02 17.42 1.45
CA PRO A 420 -23.56 18.06 2.64
C PRO A 420 -25.05 17.80 2.63
N VAL A 421 -25.50 16.99 3.59
CA VAL A 421 -26.92 16.68 3.72
C VAL A 421 -27.58 18.03 3.98
N LEU A 422 -28.41 18.48 3.03
CA LEU A 422 -29.24 19.65 3.24
C LEU A 422 -30.04 19.38 4.51
N THR A 423 -29.68 20.04 5.61
CA THR A 423 -30.39 19.97 6.89
C THR A 423 -31.70 20.77 6.83
N THR A 424 -31.89 21.53 5.75
CA THR A 424 -33.05 22.37 5.50
C THR A 424 -33.55 22.16 4.08
N PHE A 425 -34.81 21.72 3.98
CA PHE A 425 -35.56 21.61 2.73
C PHE A 425 -36.64 22.70 2.71
N ASN A 426 -37.04 23.19 1.52
CA ASN A 426 -38.08 24.24 1.38
C ASN A 426 -39.45 23.78 1.90
N ASP A 427 -39.61 22.48 2.02
CA ASP A 427 -40.77 21.71 2.43
C ASP A 427 -40.56 21.05 3.80
N ASN A 428 -39.55 21.49 4.57
CA ASN A 428 -39.42 21.07 5.96
C ASN A 428 -40.71 21.43 6.72
N PRO A 429 -41.31 20.48 7.45
CA PRO A 429 -42.41 20.81 8.33
C PRO A 429 -41.95 21.88 9.33
N PRO A 430 -42.85 22.76 9.79
CA PRO A 430 -42.51 23.72 10.83
C PRO A 430 -41.85 22.98 12.00
N GLN A 431 -40.74 23.53 12.50
CA GLN A 431 -40.03 22.93 13.63
C GLN A 431 -41.02 22.64 14.76
N PHE A 432 -41.10 21.38 15.16
CA PHE A 432 -41.81 21.02 16.37
C PHE A 432 -41.15 21.73 17.56
N PRO A 433 -41.93 22.07 18.60
CA PRO A 433 -41.35 22.64 19.81
C PRO A 433 -40.23 21.75 20.33
N THR A 434 -39.12 22.36 20.74
CA THR A 434 -38.01 21.67 21.39
C THR A 434 -38.57 20.87 22.56
N ARG A 435 -38.34 19.55 22.54
CA ARG A 435 -38.74 18.65 23.61
C ARG A 435 -37.54 18.38 24.49
N ASP A 436 -37.77 18.33 25.79
CA ASP A 436 -36.76 17.85 26.71
C ASP A 436 -36.44 16.39 26.40
N TRP A 437 -35.17 16.05 26.45
CA TRP A 437 -34.73 14.68 26.29
C TRP A 437 -35.08 13.88 27.54
N VAL A 438 -35.85 12.81 27.38
CA VAL A 438 -36.17 11.88 28.47
C VAL A 438 -35.03 10.84 28.55
N PRO A 439 -34.37 10.68 29.71
CA PRO A 439 -33.35 9.65 29.88
C PRO A 439 -33.92 8.25 29.60
N PHE A 440 -33.14 7.42 28.94
CA PHE A 440 -33.44 6.01 28.76
C PHE A 440 -33.47 5.29 30.10
N THR A 441 -34.44 4.40 30.23
CA THR A 441 -34.52 3.45 31.34
C THR A 441 -33.75 2.17 31.01
N SER A 442 -33.31 1.46 32.05
CA SER A 442 -32.69 0.13 31.87
C SER A 442 -33.67 -0.86 31.21
N ASP A 443 -34.97 -0.79 31.52
CA ASP A 443 -35.99 -1.66 30.92
C ASP A 443 -36.15 -1.45 29.40
N GLU A 444 -36.09 -0.20 28.94
CA GLU A 444 -36.13 0.11 27.49
C GLU A 444 -34.92 -0.49 26.78
N ILE A 445 -33.73 -0.33 27.36
CA ILE A 445 -32.50 -0.89 26.81
C ILE A 445 -32.53 -2.42 26.85
N ALA A 446 -33.07 -3.02 27.92
CA ALA A 446 -33.24 -4.46 28.05
C ALA A 446 -34.17 -5.03 26.96
N ALA A 447 -35.30 -4.35 26.69
CA ALA A 447 -36.23 -4.74 25.64
C ALA A 447 -35.57 -4.72 24.24
N LEU A 448 -34.73 -3.70 23.98
CA LEU A 448 -33.94 -3.62 22.76
C LEU A 448 -32.87 -4.72 22.69
N LEU A 449 -32.14 -4.94 23.78
CA LEU A 449 -31.12 -5.98 23.87
C LEU A 449 -31.70 -7.38 23.60
N CYS A 450 -32.88 -7.69 24.15
CA CYS A 450 -33.56 -8.96 23.91
C CYS A 450 -33.84 -9.24 22.42
N ARG A 451 -34.16 -8.20 21.64
CA ARG A 451 -34.46 -8.29 20.20
C ARG A 451 -33.23 -8.50 19.32
N THR A 452 -32.03 -8.26 19.84
CA THR A 452 -30.79 -8.45 19.08
C THR A 452 -30.51 -9.92 18.77
N SER A 453 -29.89 -10.22 17.64
CA SER A 453 -29.56 -11.60 17.24
C SER A 453 -28.37 -12.13 18.03
N SER A 454 -28.53 -13.24 18.76
CA SER A 454 -27.42 -13.94 19.43
C SER A 454 -26.43 -14.59 18.45
N LYS A 455 -26.72 -14.59 17.15
CA LYS A 455 -25.90 -15.19 16.08
C LYS A 455 -25.19 -14.15 15.21
N SER A 456 -25.29 -12.86 15.55
CA SER A 456 -24.55 -11.82 14.82
C SER A 456 -23.04 -12.05 14.95
N ALA A 457 -22.29 -11.73 13.90
CA ALA A 457 -20.85 -11.74 13.96
C ALA A 457 -20.37 -10.78 15.08
N PRO A 458 -19.38 -11.16 15.89
CA PRO A 458 -18.77 -10.26 16.85
C PRO A 458 -18.07 -9.11 16.10
N GLY A 459 -18.18 -7.89 16.64
CA GLY A 459 -17.44 -6.74 16.14
C GLY A 459 -15.96 -6.81 16.52
N PHE A 460 -15.22 -5.72 16.26
CA PHE A 460 -13.80 -5.60 16.64
C PHE A 460 -13.55 -5.87 18.13
N SER A 461 -14.52 -5.52 18.98
CA SER A 461 -14.49 -5.76 20.41
C SER A 461 -14.56 -7.24 20.82
N LYS A 462 -14.80 -8.20 19.90
CA LYS A 462 -15.03 -9.63 20.17
C LYS A 462 -16.29 -9.94 21.00
N LEU A 463 -16.96 -8.92 21.52
CA LEU A 463 -18.23 -9.04 22.23
C LEU A 463 -19.35 -9.28 21.22
N ASN A 464 -20.24 -10.22 21.54
CA ASN A 464 -21.46 -10.46 20.77
C ASN A 464 -22.69 -10.17 21.64
N TRP A 465 -23.85 -10.05 21.00
CA TRP A 465 -25.12 -9.82 21.71
C TRP A 465 -25.45 -10.91 22.73
N HIS A 466 -24.95 -12.13 22.53
CA HIS A 466 -25.17 -13.23 23.46
C HIS A 466 -24.49 -12.99 24.81
N LEU A 467 -23.23 -12.56 24.78
CA LEU A 467 -22.46 -12.26 25.98
C LEU A 467 -23.02 -11.04 26.74
N LEU A 468 -23.46 -10.01 26.01
CA LEU A 468 -24.13 -8.85 26.62
C LEU A 468 -25.44 -9.24 27.32
N LYS A 469 -26.21 -10.17 26.75
CA LYS A 469 -27.42 -10.72 27.42
C LYS A 469 -27.07 -11.47 28.71
N TRP A 470 -25.94 -12.17 28.77
CA TRP A 470 -25.49 -12.83 29.99
C TRP A 470 -25.03 -11.84 31.06
N ALA A 471 -24.35 -10.76 30.65
CA ALA A 471 -23.86 -9.70 31.52
C ALA A 471 -24.98 -8.77 32.02
N TRP A 472 -26.08 -8.64 31.28
CA TRP A 472 -27.12 -7.65 31.53
C TRP A 472 -27.57 -7.52 33.00
N PRO A 473 -27.79 -8.62 33.75
CA PRO A 473 -28.19 -8.53 35.16
C PRO A 473 -27.24 -7.68 36.02
N VAL A 474 -25.95 -7.61 35.67
CA VAL A 474 -24.93 -6.90 36.46
C VAL A 474 -24.42 -5.61 35.81
N ILE A 475 -24.57 -5.42 34.50
CA ILE A 475 -24.08 -4.22 33.78
C ILE A 475 -25.17 -3.20 33.42
N HIS A 476 -26.44 -3.47 33.73
CA HIS A 476 -27.56 -2.65 33.25
C HIS A 476 -27.44 -1.17 33.64
N ASP A 477 -27.01 -0.87 34.87
CA ASP A 477 -26.79 0.51 35.33
C ASP A 477 -25.65 1.20 34.58
N HIS A 478 -24.53 0.51 34.36
CA HIS A 478 -23.36 1.03 33.64
C HIS A 478 -23.71 1.38 32.19
N VAL A 479 -24.40 0.45 31.51
CA VAL A 479 -24.81 0.66 30.11
C VAL A 479 -25.83 1.80 30.02
N THR A 480 -26.81 1.84 30.93
CA THR A 480 -27.82 2.90 30.96
C THR A 480 -27.20 4.28 31.19
N ALA A 481 -26.23 4.38 32.11
CA ALA A 481 -25.47 5.60 32.34
C ALA A 481 -24.71 6.04 31.09
N LEU A 482 -24.03 5.12 30.41
CA LEU A 482 -23.30 5.43 29.18
C LEU A 482 -24.21 5.92 28.05
N PHE A 483 -25.37 5.29 27.84
CA PHE A 483 -26.34 5.75 26.84
C PHE A 483 -26.85 7.17 27.15
N ASN A 484 -27.23 7.42 28.41
CA ASN A 484 -27.74 8.72 28.82
C ASN A 484 -26.67 9.82 28.79
N GLY A 485 -25.45 9.53 29.25
CA GLY A 485 -24.31 10.44 29.18
C GLY A 485 -23.93 10.78 27.74
N SER A 486 -23.91 9.77 26.86
CA SER A 486 -23.59 9.95 25.44
C SER A 486 -24.60 10.88 24.76
N VAL A 487 -25.90 10.69 25.00
CA VAL A 487 -26.93 11.54 24.39
C VAL A 487 -26.95 12.94 24.99
N ALA A 488 -26.82 13.07 26.32
CA ALA A 488 -26.80 14.38 26.98
C ALA A 488 -25.66 15.28 26.48
N LEU A 489 -24.50 14.70 26.19
CA LEU A 489 -23.32 15.41 25.70
C LEU A 489 -23.25 15.49 24.16
N GLY A 490 -24.14 14.80 23.45
CA GLY A 490 -24.04 14.66 22.00
C GLY A 490 -22.75 13.96 21.53
N HIS A 491 -22.18 13.11 22.38
CA HIS A 491 -20.88 12.47 22.16
C HIS A 491 -21.01 10.95 22.24
N VAL A 492 -20.48 10.25 21.24
CA VAL A 492 -20.47 8.78 21.20
C VAL A 492 -19.03 8.29 21.40
N PRO A 493 -18.79 7.32 22.32
CA PRO A 493 -17.46 6.78 22.56
C PRO A 493 -16.75 6.33 21.27
N PRO A 494 -15.47 6.67 21.06
CA PRO A 494 -14.69 6.19 19.92
C PRO A 494 -14.68 4.67 19.81
N THR A 495 -14.64 3.95 20.93
CA THR A 495 -14.65 2.48 20.98
C THR A 495 -15.89 1.86 20.33
N TRP A 496 -17.01 2.59 20.26
CA TRP A 496 -18.27 2.14 19.65
C TRP A 496 -18.40 2.54 18.17
N LYS A 497 -17.50 3.38 17.67
CA LYS A 497 -17.51 3.87 16.27
C LYS A 497 -16.75 2.94 15.31
N HIS A 498 -16.21 1.83 15.80
CA HIS A 498 -15.47 0.87 14.98
C HIS A 498 -16.38 -0.25 14.47
N ALA A 499 -16.46 -0.41 13.14
CA ALA A 499 -17.14 -1.53 12.49
C ALA A 499 -16.15 -2.36 11.67
N LEU A 500 -16.31 -3.69 11.68
CA LEU A 500 -15.65 -4.58 10.74
C LEU A 500 -16.65 -4.97 9.66
N THR A 501 -16.32 -4.67 8.40
CA THR A 501 -17.11 -5.07 7.23
C THR A 501 -16.32 -6.12 6.46
N VAL A 502 -16.99 -7.23 6.14
CA VAL A 502 -16.41 -8.31 5.35
C VAL A 502 -17.31 -8.53 4.14
N VAL A 503 -16.73 -8.47 2.93
CA VAL A 503 -17.45 -8.81 1.70
C VAL A 503 -17.55 -10.34 1.61
N LEU A 504 -18.77 -10.85 1.60
CA LEU A 504 -19.04 -12.27 1.38
C LEU A 504 -19.40 -12.47 -0.10
N THR A 505 -18.54 -13.13 -0.85
CA THR A 505 -18.87 -13.59 -2.20
C THR A 505 -19.76 -14.83 -2.08
N GLN A 506 -21.01 -14.71 -2.54
CA GLN A 506 -21.89 -15.86 -2.66
C GLN A 506 -21.53 -16.58 -3.96
N ASP A 507 -20.92 -17.77 -3.85
CA ASP A 507 -20.74 -18.67 -5.00
C ASP A 507 -22.15 -19.01 -5.53
N VAL A 508 -22.53 -18.46 -6.69
CA VAL A 508 -23.71 -18.92 -7.42
C VAL A 508 -23.36 -20.31 -7.94
N SER A 509 -23.58 -21.33 -7.13
CA SER A 509 -23.59 -22.71 -7.60
C SER A 509 -24.67 -22.80 -8.67
N GLY A 510 -24.24 -23.03 -9.92
CA GLY A 510 -25.11 -23.09 -11.07
C GLY A 510 -26.18 -24.16 -10.92
N ASP A 511 -27.39 -23.70 -10.59
CA ASP A 511 -28.65 -24.32 -10.99
C ASP A 511 -29.46 -23.24 -11.71
N ALA A 512 -28.97 -22.82 -12.87
CA ALA A 512 -29.77 -22.11 -13.86
C ALA A 512 -30.47 -23.15 -14.75
N SER A 513 -31.38 -23.91 -14.14
CA SER A 513 -32.42 -24.66 -14.85
C SER A 513 -33.69 -24.61 -14.01
N GLY A 514 -34.46 -23.53 -14.20
CA GLY A 514 -35.77 -23.38 -13.59
C GLY A 514 -36.15 -21.93 -13.32
N ILE A 515 -36.51 -21.20 -14.40
CA ILE A 515 -37.73 -20.38 -14.57
C ILE A 515 -37.57 -19.59 -15.88
#